data_AF-A0A7K3RLH5-F1
#
_entry.id   AF-A0A7K3RLH5-F1
#
_cell.length_a   1.000
_cell.length_b   1.000
_cell.length_c   1.000
_cell.angle_alpha   90.00
_cell.angle_beta   90.00
_cell.angle_gamma   90.00
#
_symmetry.space_group_name_H-M   'P 1'
#
loop_
_entity.id
_entity.type
_entity.pdbx_description
1 polymer ?
#
loop_
_entity_poly.entity_id
_entity_poly.type
_entity_poly.pdbx_seq_one_letter_code
_entity_poly.pdbx_strand_id
1 'polypeptide(L)'
;SRRRPGGAAATGNRLSAYLLGLPVTAADPRERLRAVRTAMDRNKAAGPLKGAGAVAVLADQLPPLAHRFGAPLAANAARMLFDVLVTSVPLPRSALSLGGCPLTALYPMAPLARGQSLAVALSTYGGRVHVGLVADGKALPDLDRLAAAVEEEFAELGAVIIGTDRSPVP
;
A
#
# COMPACT_ATOMS: atom_id res chain seq x y z
N SER A 1 -0.27 -22.10 11.58
CA SER A 1 -1.58 -21.43 11.65
C SER A 1 -2.65 -22.46 11.97
N ARG A 2 -3.24 -22.44 13.17
CA ARG A 2 -4.32 -23.37 13.56
C ARG A 2 -5.65 -22.60 13.55
N ARG A 3 -6.43 -22.74 12.47
CA ARG A 3 -7.82 -22.26 12.45
C ARG A 3 -8.71 -23.39 12.94
N ARG A 4 -9.45 -23.18 14.03
CA ARG A 4 -10.56 -24.09 14.41
C ARG A 4 -11.71 -23.90 13.40
N PRO A 5 -12.32 -24.98 12.87
CA PRO A 5 -13.54 -24.87 12.08
C PRO A 5 -14.71 -24.51 13.02
N GLY A 6 -15.54 -23.54 12.65
CA GLY A 6 -16.83 -23.30 13.32
C GLY A 6 -17.01 -21.98 14.10
N GLY A 7 -16.04 -21.06 14.08
CA GLY A 7 -16.26 -19.69 14.60
C GLY A 7 -16.95 -18.81 13.55
N ALA A 8 -17.96 -18.03 13.96
CA ALA A 8 -18.75 -17.14 13.12
C ALA A 8 -17.94 -16.42 12.02
N ALA A 9 -18.36 -16.59 10.77
CA ALA A 9 -17.75 -15.96 9.62
C ALA A 9 -18.09 -14.46 9.60
N ALA A 10 -17.33 -13.59 10.27
CA ALA A 10 -17.28 -12.15 9.99
C ALA A 10 -16.22 -11.38 10.82
N THR A 11 -14.94 -11.74 10.76
CA THR A 11 -13.83 -10.81 11.14
C THR A 11 -12.61 -10.97 10.22
N GLY A 12 -12.83 -11.30 8.95
CA GLY A 12 -11.76 -11.30 7.94
C GLY A 12 -11.31 -9.88 7.61
N ASN A 13 -10.06 -9.73 7.16
CA ASN A 13 -9.54 -8.47 6.62
C ASN A 13 -10.47 -7.98 5.51
N ARG A 14 -11.01 -6.76 5.62
CA ARG A 14 -11.80 -6.15 4.54
C ARG A 14 -10.82 -5.53 3.54
N LEU A 15 -10.46 -6.32 2.53
CA LEU A 15 -9.58 -5.86 1.47
C LEU A 15 -10.32 -4.85 0.59
N SER A 16 -9.65 -3.73 0.33
CA SER A 16 -10.06 -2.73 -0.65
C SER A 16 -8.86 -2.46 -1.55
N ALA A 17 -9.07 -2.41 -2.86
CA ALA A 17 -8.03 -2.06 -3.82
C ALA A 17 -8.58 -1.05 -4.83
N TYR A 18 -7.73 -0.09 -5.19
CA TYR A 18 -8.07 1.03 -6.05
C TYR A 18 -6.92 1.24 -7.03
N LEU A 19 -7.26 1.57 -8.28
CA LEU A 19 -6.27 1.87 -9.30
C LEU A 19 -6.27 3.37 -9.61
N LEU A 20 -5.08 3.96 -9.69
CA LEU A 20 -4.87 5.32 -10.17
C LEU A 20 -3.52 5.41 -10.87
N GLY A 21 -3.40 6.36 -11.80
CA GLY A 21 -2.09 6.72 -12.37
C GLY A 21 -1.33 7.64 -11.41
N LEU A 22 -0.06 7.35 -11.17
CA LEU A 22 0.81 8.19 -10.36
C LEU A 22 1.12 9.50 -11.11
N PRO A 23 0.97 10.69 -10.49
CA PRO A 23 1.18 11.98 -11.15
C PRO A 23 2.67 12.34 -11.26
N VAL A 24 3.46 11.47 -11.90
CA VAL A 24 4.93 11.59 -11.99
C VAL A 24 5.40 12.75 -12.87
N THR A 25 4.50 13.37 -13.65
CA THR A 25 4.82 14.50 -14.53
C THR A 25 4.64 15.87 -13.85
N ALA A 26 4.00 15.94 -12.68
CA ALA A 26 3.80 17.19 -11.97
C ALA A 26 5.03 17.55 -11.13
N ALA A 27 5.56 18.76 -11.32
CA ALA A 27 6.77 19.21 -10.63
C ALA A 27 6.51 19.65 -9.18
N ASP A 28 5.36 20.27 -8.88
CA ASP A 28 5.04 20.71 -7.51
C ASP A 28 4.59 19.52 -6.65
N PRO A 29 5.27 19.23 -5.51
CA PRO A 29 4.86 18.17 -4.57
C PRO A 29 3.42 18.34 -4.07
N ARG A 30 2.92 19.58 -3.92
CA ARG A 30 1.53 19.83 -3.48
C ARG A 30 0.53 19.38 -4.54
N GLU A 31 0.85 19.61 -5.81
CA GLU A 31 0.00 19.18 -6.93
C GLU A 31 -0.03 17.65 -7.02
N ARG A 32 1.12 16.99 -6.87
CA ARG A 32 1.20 15.52 -6.79
C ARG A 32 0.31 14.98 -5.66
N LEU A 33 0.46 15.52 -4.44
CA LEU A 33 -0.32 15.09 -3.28
C LEU A 33 -1.83 15.33 -3.47
N ARG A 34 -2.22 16.51 -3.97
CA ARG A 34 -3.64 16.82 -4.25
C ARG A 34 -4.21 15.89 -5.30
N ALA A 35 -3.49 15.63 -6.39
CA ALA A 35 -3.94 14.74 -7.45
C ALA A 35 -4.18 13.32 -6.93
N VAL A 36 -3.24 12.76 -6.15
CA VAL A 36 -3.40 11.44 -5.53
C VAL A 36 -4.59 11.42 -4.58
N ARG A 37 -4.71 12.44 -3.70
CA ARG A 37 -5.82 12.54 -2.75
C ARG A 37 -7.17 12.59 -3.45
N THR A 38 -7.35 13.49 -4.42
CA THR A 38 -8.59 13.63 -5.18
C THR A 38 -8.96 12.36 -5.93
N ALA A 39 -7.98 11.67 -6.54
CA ALA A 39 -8.23 10.39 -7.21
C ALA A 39 -8.65 9.30 -6.22
N MET A 40 -7.96 9.17 -5.08
CA MET A 40 -8.28 8.18 -4.06
C MET A 40 -9.62 8.43 -3.37
N ASP A 41 -9.96 9.68 -3.07
CA ASP A 41 -11.24 10.03 -2.45
C ASP A 41 -12.40 9.67 -3.39
N ARG A 42 -12.27 9.99 -4.69
CA ARG A 42 -13.23 9.58 -5.72
C ARG A 42 -13.36 8.05 -5.81
N ASN A 43 -12.24 7.34 -5.88
CA ASN A 43 -12.23 5.88 -5.98
C ASN A 43 -12.84 5.21 -4.75
N LYS A 44 -12.53 5.70 -3.55
CA LYS A 44 -13.11 5.21 -2.29
C LYS A 44 -14.61 5.47 -2.21
N ALA A 45 -15.07 6.65 -2.64
CA ALA A 45 -16.49 6.99 -2.69
C ALA A 45 -17.28 6.08 -3.66
N ALA A 46 -16.66 5.64 -4.76
CA ALA A 46 -17.26 4.67 -5.68
C ALA A 46 -17.40 3.26 -5.09
N GLY A 47 -16.63 2.94 -4.04
CA GLY A 47 -16.62 1.67 -3.33
C GLY A 47 -15.58 0.66 -3.87
N PRO A 48 -15.16 -0.32 -3.05
CA PRO A 48 -14.05 -1.23 -3.37
C PRO A 48 -14.35 -2.27 -4.45
N LEU A 49 -15.62 -2.37 -4.88
CA LEU A 49 -16.08 -3.32 -5.89
C LEU A 49 -16.25 -2.67 -7.28
N LYS A 50 -15.82 -1.42 -7.46
CA LYS A 50 -15.93 -0.69 -8.74
C LYS A 50 -14.56 -0.33 -9.30
N GLY A 51 -14.47 -0.29 -10.63
CA GLY A 51 -13.27 0.08 -11.37
C GLY A 51 -12.21 -1.04 -11.43
N ALA A 52 -11.10 -0.78 -12.13
CA ALA A 52 -10.05 -1.77 -12.38
C ALA A 52 -9.39 -2.31 -11.09
N GLY A 53 -9.37 -1.53 -10.00
CA GLY A 53 -8.85 -1.97 -8.70
C GLY A 53 -9.68 -3.08 -8.04
N ALA A 54 -10.96 -3.19 -8.37
CA ALA A 54 -11.86 -4.20 -7.81
C ALA A 54 -11.47 -5.63 -8.22
N VAL A 55 -10.73 -5.81 -9.31
CA VAL A 55 -10.30 -7.13 -9.80
C VAL A 55 -9.50 -7.88 -8.72
N ALA A 56 -8.62 -7.20 -7.99
CA ALA A 56 -7.85 -7.82 -6.92
C ALA A 56 -8.73 -8.25 -5.73
N VAL A 57 -9.75 -7.45 -5.38
CA VAL A 57 -10.71 -7.74 -4.29
C VAL A 57 -11.66 -8.88 -4.67
N LEU A 58 -12.10 -8.92 -5.93
CA LEU A 58 -12.97 -9.97 -6.45
C LEU A 58 -12.23 -11.29 -6.63
N ALA A 59 -10.94 -11.25 -7.00
CA ALA A 59 -10.12 -12.45 -7.11
C ALA A 59 -9.99 -13.19 -5.78
N ASP A 60 -9.92 -12.48 -4.64
CA ASP A 60 -9.83 -13.08 -3.29
C ASP A 60 -11.15 -13.74 -2.83
N GLN A 61 -12.24 -13.53 -3.57
CA GLN A 61 -13.56 -14.14 -3.31
C GLN A 61 -13.80 -15.41 -4.15
N LEU A 62 -12.85 -15.80 -5.01
CA LEU A 62 -13.02 -16.97 -5.88
C LEU A 62 -12.95 -18.28 -5.09
N PRO A 63 -13.75 -19.30 -5.46
CA PRO A 63 -13.63 -20.64 -4.87
C PRO A 63 -12.22 -21.22 -5.07
N PRO A 64 -11.70 -22.07 -4.15
CA PRO A 64 -10.34 -22.63 -4.23
C PRO A 64 -10.03 -23.37 -5.54
N LEU A 65 -11.02 -24.00 -6.16
CA LEU A 65 -10.89 -24.66 -7.46
C LEU A 65 -10.73 -23.65 -8.61
N ALA A 66 -11.40 -22.50 -8.54
CA ALA A 66 -11.24 -21.42 -9.51
C ALA A 66 -9.87 -20.73 -9.38
N HIS A 67 -9.32 -20.62 -8.16
CA HIS A 67 -7.93 -20.19 -7.98
C HIS A 67 -6.94 -21.13 -8.66
N ARG A 68 -7.12 -22.46 -8.58
CA ARG A 68 -6.16 -23.43 -9.13
C ARG A 68 -6.03 -23.37 -10.66
N PHE A 69 -7.11 -23.09 -11.37
CA PHE A 69 -7.12 -23.00 -12.84
C PHE A 69 -7.09 -21.56 -13.38
N GLY A 70 -7.62 -20.60 -12.61
CA GLY A 70 -7.69 -19.19 -12.99
C GLY A 70 -6.50 -18.35 -12.52
N ALA A 71 -5.75 -18.77 -11.49
CA ALA A 71 -4.62 -17.99 -10.98
C ALA A 71 -3.52 -17.72 -12.03
N PRO A 72 -3.15 -18.63 -12.96
CA PRO A 72 -2.18 -18.30 -14.00
C PRO A 72 -2.67 -17.21 -14.96
N LEU A 73 -3.96 -17.26 -15.34
CA LEU A 73 -4.58 -16.25 -16.20
C LEU A 73 -4.75 -14.91 -15.47
N ALA A 74 -5.21 -14.94 -14.21
CA ALA A 74 -5.35 -13.76 -13.37
C ALA A 74 -4.00 -13.12 -13.02
N ALA A 75 -2.95 -13.91 -12.82
CA ALA A 75 -1.60 -13.40 -12.59
C ALA A 75 -1.05 -12.68 -13.83
N ASN A 76 -1.31 -13.22 -15.03
CA ASN A 76 -0.95 -12.54 -16.28
C ASN A 76 -1.77 -11.27 -16.51
N ALA A 77 -3.06 -11.28 -16.17
CA ALA A 77 -3.91 -10.09 -16.26
C ALA A 77 -3.53 -9.02 -15.23
N ALA A 78 -3.13 -9.41 -14.01
CA ALA A 78 -2.69 -8.48 -12.97
C ALA A 78 -1.47 -7.66 -13.40
N ARG A 79 -0.54 -8.24 -14.19
CA ARG A 79 0.57 -7.51 -14.82
C ARG A 79 0.14 -6.40 -15.77
N MET A 80 -1.06 -6.48 -16.33
CA MET A 80 -1.59 -5.44 -17.21
C MET A 80 -2.34 -4.34 -16.45
N LEU A 81 -2.63 -4.53 -15.17
CA LEU A 81 -3.48 -3.62 -14.40
C LEU A 81 -2.69 -2.56 -13.62
N PHE A 82 -1.51 -2.89 -13.11
CA PHE A 82 -0.66 -1.96 -12.36
C PHE A 82 0.82 -2.34 -12.51
N ASP A 83 1.72 -1.39 -12.29
CA ASP A 83 3.18 -1.60 -12.26
C ASP A 83 3.74 -1.62 -10.82
N VAL A 84 3.04 -0.92 -9.92
CA VAL A 84 3.42 -0.70 -8.53
C VAL A 84 2.25 -1.04 -7.61
N LEU A 85 2.51 -1.87 -6.60
CA LEU A 85 1.58 -2.11 -5.51
C LEU A 85 1.90 -1.16 -4.35
N VAL A 86 0.90 -0.45 -3.83
CA VAL A 86 1.03 0.28 -2.56
C VAL A 86 -0.01 -0.25 -1.58
N THR A 87 0.42 -0.72 -0.41
CA THR A 87 -0.47 -1.27 0.61
C THR A 87 -0.16 -0.70 1.99
N SER A 88 -1.19 -0.53 2.80
CA SER A 88 -1.07 -0.06 4.18
C SER A 88 -1.79 -1.03 5.10
N VAL A 89 -1.09 -1.53 6.11
CA VAL A 89 -1.66 -2.39 7.15
C VAL A 89 -1.68 -1.62 8.47
N PRO A 90 -2.86 -1.31 9.03
CA PRO A 90 -2.95 -0.67 10.33
C PRO A 90 -2.52 -1.65 11.42
N LEU A 91 -1.67 -1.20 12.33
CA LEU A 91 -1.29 -1.97 13.52
C LEU A 91 -2.05 -1.47 14.76
N PRO A 92 -2.21 -2.32 15.79
CA PRO A 92 -2.74 -1.90 17.07
C PRO A 92 -1.95 -0.72 17.66
N ARG A 93 -2.65 0.20 18.34
CA ARG A 93 -2.02 1.31 19.05
C ARG A 93 -1.30 0.89 20.33
N SER A 94 -1.63 -0.28 20.89
CA SER A 94 -0.98 -0.82 22.07
C SER A 94 0.45 -1.24 21.77
N ALA A 95 1.34 -1.11 22.77
CA ALA A 95 2.70 -1.62 22.65
C ALA A 95 2.67 -3.14 22.38
N LEU A 96 3.38 -3.55 21.32
CA LEU A 96 3.53 -4.94 20.95
C LEU A 96 4.78 -5.52 21.61
N SER A 97 4.69 -6.77 22.04
CA SER A 97 5.82 -7.54 22.55
C SER A 97 5.76 -8.98 22.07
N LEU A 98 6.92 -9.63 21.98
CA LEU A 98 7.04 -11.05 21.67
C LEU A 98 7.79 -11.72 22.81
N GLY A 99 7.16 -12.66 23.52
CA GLY A 99 7.79 -13.34 24.65
C GLY A 99 8.22 -12.40 25.78
N GLY A 100 7.54 -11.28 25.98
CA GLY A 100 7.91 -10.25 26.95
C GLY A 100 8.94 -9.23 26.46
N CYS A 101 9.53 -9.42 25.27
CA CYS A 101 10.45 -8.46 24.66
C CYS A 101 9.67 -7.41 23.86
N PRO A 102 9.88 -6.10 24.08
CA PRO A 102 9.18 -5.05 23.34
C PRO A 102 9.58 -5.04 21.86
N LEU A 103 8.61 -4.74 20.98
CA LEU A 103 8.86 -4.53 19.56
C LEU A 103 9.67 -3.23 19.34
N THR A 104 10.89 -3.35 18.83
CA THR A 104 11.81 -2.21 18.62
C THR A 104 11.87 -1.72 17.17
N ALA A 105 11.63 -2.61 16.20
CA ALA A 105 11.69 -2.29 14.79
C ALA A 105 10.59 -3.02 14.02
N LEU A 106 10.11 -2.40 12.94
CA LEU A 106 9.06 -2.94 12.09
C LEU A 106 9.45 -2.70 10.63
N TYR A 107 9.49 -3.79 9.85
CA TYR A 107 9.79 -3.74 8.42
C TYR A 107 8.62 -4.35 7.66
N PRO A 108 7.63 -3.53 7.24
CA PRO A 108 6.50 -4.03 6.47
C PRO A 108 6.99 -4.62 5.14
N MET A 109 6.47 -5.78 4.75
CA MET A 109 6.79 -6.36 3.45
C MET A 109 5.51 -6.81 2.76
N ALA A 110 5.33 -6.35 1.52
CA ALA A 110 4.28 -6.82 0.64
C ALA A 110 4.87 -7.83 -0.36
N PRO A 111 4.19 -8.95 -0.64
CA PRO A 111 4.66 -9.90 -1.63
C PRO A 111 4.63 -9.26 -3.02
N LEU A 112 5.73 -9.41 -3.75
CA LEU A 112 5.82 -8.96 -5.14
C LEU A 112 5.17 -10.01 -6.06
N ALA A 113 4.04 -9.65 -6.67
CA ALA A 113 3.39 -10.51 -7.65
C ALA A 113 4.28 -10.66 -8.90
N ARG A 114 4.21 -11.81 -9.58
CA ARG A 114 5.01 -12.05 -10.78
C ARG A 114 4.74 -10.97 -11.83
N GLY A 115 5.81 -10.31 -12.26
CA GLY A 115 5.78 -9.30 -13.30
C GLY A 115 5.37 -7.90 -12.86
N GLN A 116 5.27 -7.67 -11.54
CA GLN A 116 5.25 -6.35 -10.94
C GLN A 116 6.68 -5.90 -10.66
N SER A 117 6.94 -4.60 -10.80
CA SER A 117 8.28 -4.05 -10.63
C SER A 117 8.57 -3.69 -9.17
N LEU A 118 7.55 -3.22 -8.44
CA LEU A 118 7.70 -2.70 -7.08
C LEU A 118 6.45 -2.96 -6.23
N ALA A 119 6.67 -3.29 -4.97
CA ALA A 119 5.66 -3.31 -3.92
C ALA A 119 6.12 -2.46 -2.73
N VAL A 120 5.29 -1.49 -2.34
CA VAL A 120 5.48 -0.57 -1.22
C VAL A 120 4.50 -0.94 -0.11
N ALA A 121 5.03 -1.27 1.06
CA ALA A 121 4.25 -1.61 2.24
C ALA A 121 4.42 -0.52 3.31
N LEU A 122 3.29 -0.05 3.85
CA LEU A 122 3.26 0.93 4.92
C LEU A 122 2.63 0.34 6.18
N SER A 123 3.15 0.71 7.34
CA SER A 123 2.53 0.42 8.63
C SER A 123 2.86 1.51 9.63
N THR A 124 1.87 1.93 10.40
CA THR A 124 2.06 2.95 11.45
C THR A 124 2.18 2.27 12.81
N TYR A 125 3.28 2.50 13.52
CA TYR A 125 3.52 1.96 14.86
C TYR A 125 4.43 2.88 15.67
N GLY A 126 4.11 3.10 16.95
CA GLY A 126 4.94 3.91 17.86
C GLY A 126 5.09 5.36 17.41
N GLY A 127 4.06 5.96 16.81
CA GLY A 127 4.10 7.33 16.28
C GLY A 127 4.93 7.50 15.02
N ARG A 128 5.43 6.41 14.42
CA ARG A 128 6.22 6.42 13.19
C ARG A 128 5.47 5.70 12.06
N VAL A 129 5.72 6.13 10.83
CA VAL A 129 5.34 5.39 9.62
C VAL A 129 6.56 4.59 9.19
N HIS A 130 6.38 3.28 9.06
CA HIS A 130 7.39 2.35 8.57
C HIS A 130 7.07 2.05 7.12
N VAL A 131 8.06 2.18 6.24
CA VAL A 131 7.94 1.95 4.80
C VAL A 131 8.88 0.80 4.42
N GLY A 132 8.36 -0.20 3.74
CA GLY A 132 9.16 -1.26 3.14
C GLY A 132 8.99 -1.30 1.64
N LEU A 133 10.10 -1.49 0.94
CA LEU A 133 10.18 -1.56 -0.51
C LEU A 133 10.67 -2.94 -0.92
N VAL A 134 9.90 -3.62 -1.77
CA VAL A 134 10.26 -4.92 -2.35
C VAL A 134 10.17 -4.79 -3.86
N ALA A 135 11.27 -5.05 -4.57
CA ALA A 135 11.33 -4.83 -6.02
C ALA A 135 11.86 -6.06 -6.77
N ASP A 136 11.52 -6.14 -8.05
CA ASP A 136 12.21 -7.02 -8.99
C ASP A 136 13.55 -6.36 -9.35
N GLY A 137 14.66 -6.96 -8.90
CA GLY A 137 15.99 -6.38 -9.09
C GLY A 137 16.43 -6.24 -10.55
N LYS A 138 15.78 -6.91 -11.52
CA LYS A 138 16.03 -6.67 -12.94
C LYS A 138 15.26 -5.46 -13.46
N ALA A 139 14.05 -5.24 -12.96
CA ALA A 139 13.22 -4.12 -13.37
C ALA A 139 13.63 -2.80 -12.69
N LEU A 140 14.09 -2.87 -11.43
CA LEU A 140 14.49 -1.73 -10.62
C LEU A 140 15.84 -2.02 -9.93
N PRO A 141 16.97 -1.94 -10.67
CA PRO A 141 18.29 -2.28 -10.13
C PRO A 141 18.82 -1.27 -9.10
N ASP A 142 18.25 -0.07 -9.06
CA ASP A 142 18.66 1.08 -8.24
C ASP A 142 17.66 1.39 -7.13
N LEU A 143 17.15 0.35 -6.47
CA LEU A 143 16.15 0.48 -5.38
C LEU A 143 16.60 1.43 -4.26
N ASP A 144 17.90 1.50 -3.95
CA ASP A 144 18.43 2.39 -2.93
C ASP A 144 18.23 3.89 -3.29
N ARG A 145 18.26 4.23 -4.59
CA ARG A 145 17.95 5.59 -5.05
C ARG A 145 16.48 5.92 -4.83
N LEU A 146 15.59 4.97 -5.08
CA LEU A 146 14.17 5.16 -4.78
C LEU A 146 13.94 5.32 -3.28
N ALA A 147 14.64 4.56 -2.43
CA ALA A 147 14.56 4.71 -0.99
C ALA A 147 14.97 6.13 -0.53
N ALA A 148 16.09 6.64 -1.06
CA ALA A 148 16.53 8.01 -0.80
C ALA A 148 15.52 9.06 -1.31
N ALA A 149 15.01 8.89 -2.53
CA ALA A 149 14.02 9.79 -3.12
C ALA A 149 12.71 9.85 -2.30
N VAL A 150 12.29 8.72 -1.70
CA VAL A 150 11.13 8.71 -0.79
C VAL A 150 11.38 9.59 0.43
N GLU A 151 12.57 9.50 1.05
CA GLU A 151 12.91 10.36 2.19
C GLU A 151 12.99 11.84 1.80
N GLU A 152 13.60 12.15 0.66
CA GLU A 152 13.69 13.51 0.11
C GLU A 152 12.30 14.11 -0.17
N GLU A 153 11.42 13.36 -0.82
CA GLU A 153 10.04 13.78 -1.10
C GLU A 153 9.22 14.03 0.17
N PHE A 154 9.39 13.20 1.21
CA PHE A 154 8.74 13.45 2.50
C PHE A 154 9.27 14.72 3.16
N ALA A 155 10.57 15.00 3.07
CA ALA A 155 11.16 16.22 3.58
C ALA A 155 10.68 17.45 2.81
N GLU A 156 10.61 17.38 1.48
CA GLU A 156 10.12 18.46 0.62
C GLU A 156 8.65 18.77 0.91
N LEU A 157 7.78 17.75 0.93
CA LEU A 157 6.37 17.88 1.30
C LEU A 157 6.20 18.45 2.71
N GLY A 158 6.99 17.96 3.67
CA GLY A 158 6.97 18.42 5.05
C GLY A 158 7.34 19.90 5.16
N ALA A 159 8.40 20.34 4.50
CA ALA A 159 8.83 21.74 4.48
C ALA A 159 7.75 22.65 3.89
N VAL A 160 7.10 22.20 2.81
CA VAL A 160 6.05 22.95 2.12
C VAL A 160 4.76 23.05 2.94
N ILE A 161 4.36 21.98 3.65
CA ILE A 161 3.10 21.94 4.41
C ILE A 161 3.26 22.61 5.77
N ILE A 162 4.36 22.33 6.48
CA ILE A 162 4.63 22.85 7.83
C ILE A 162 5.14 24.30 7.75
N GLY A 163 5.87 24.66 6.69
CA GLY A 163 6.37 26.02 6.48
C GLY A 163 5.28 27.08 6.25
N THR A 164 4.06 26.67 5.89
CA THR A 164 2.90 27.57 5.74
C THR A 164 2.09 27.81 7.02
N ASP A 165 2.37 27.12 8.13
CA ASP A 165 1.58 27.17 9.37
C ASP A 165 2.19 28.09 10.46
N ARG A 166 2.97 29.11 10.09
CA ARG A 166 3.48 30.13 11.02
C ARG A 166 2.84 31.51 10.82
N SER A 167 1.52 31.56 10.70
CA SER A 167 0.80 32.79 11.10
C SER A 167 0.62 32.75 12.62
N PRO A 168 1.07 33.77 13.37
CA PRO A 168 0.83 33.82 14.80
C PRO A 168 -0.69 33.87 15.04
N VAL A 169 -1.19 32.92 15.84
CA VAL A 169 -2.57 32.94 16.32
C VAL A 169 -2.75 34.21 17.18
N PRO A 170 -3.77 35.05 16.91
CA PRO A 170 -4.07 36.21 17.75
C PRO A 170 -4.53 35.83 19.15
#